data_AF-A0A0R1H9R7-F1
#
_entry.id   AF-A0A0R1H9R7-F1
#
_cell.length_a   1.000
_cell.length_b   1.000
_cell.length_c   1.000
_cell.angle_alpha   90.00
_cell.angle_beta   90.00
_cell.angle_gamma   90.00
#
_symmetry.space_group_name_H-M   'P 1'
#
loop_
_entity.id
_entity.type
_entity.pdbx_description
1 polymer ?
#
loop_
_entity_poly.entity_id
_entity_poly.type
_entity_poly.pdbx_seq_one_letter_code
_entity_poly.pdbx_strand_id
1 'polypeptide(L)'
;MEQELLQQNAQHKDWACTEDMMKLTKGGKALYMHPLPADITGVSAEEGEVDGSVFDRYRNQLYKQASFKPYVIAAMIFLSKFKNPAEILTNLEARGKARQDYK
;
A
#
# COMPACT_ATOMS: atom_id res chain seq x y z
N MET A 1 4.87 19.38 -22.93
CA MET A 1 4.90 19.03 -21.50
C MET A 1 4.82 17.52 -21.28
N GLU A 2 3.70 16.82 -21.51
CA GLU A 2 3.64 15.36 -21.26
C GLU A 2 4.69 14.55 -22.06
N GLN A 3 4.78 14.77 -23.38
CA GLN A 3 5.76 14.06 -24.22
C GLN A 3 7.22 14.34 -23.82
N GLU A 4 7.53 15.57 -23.42
CA GLU A 4 8.87 15.95 -22.95
C GLU A 4 9.21 15.25 -21.63
N LEU A 5 8.24 15.16 -20.70
CA LEU A 5 8.41 14.47 -19.42
C LEU A 5 8.53 12.95 -19.61
N LEU A 6 7.79 12.36 -20.55
CA LEU A 6 7.95 10.94 -20.88
C LEU A 6 9.34 10.64 -21.46
N GLN A 7 9.86 11.52 -22.32
CA GLN A 7 11.22 11.40 -22.83
C GLN A 7 12.27 11.55 -21.72
N GLN A 8 12.04 12.43 -20.74
CA GLN A 8 12.91 12.56 -19.58
C GLN A 8 12.87 11.30 -18.70
N ASN A 9 11.69 10.77 -18.38
CA ASN A 9 11.54 9.56 -17.58
C ASN A 9 12.24 8.35 -18.24
N ALA A 10 12.22 8.27 -19.57
CA ALA A 10 12.90 7.23 -20.32
C ALA A 10 14.44 7.24 -20.18
N GLN A 11 15.03 8.33 -19.68
CA GLN A 11 16.47 8.43 -19.37
C GLN A 11 16.82 7.87 -17.98
N HIS A 12 15.83 7.54 -17.15
CA HIS A 12 15.99 7.11 -15.76
C HIS A 12 15.35 5.74 -15.48
N LYS A 13 15.34 4.85 -16.47
CA LYS A 13 14.77 3.50 -16.33
C LYS A 13 15.53 2.61 -15.34
N ASP A 14 16.76 3.01 -14.97
CA ASP A 14 17.55 2.37 -13.93
C ASP A 14 16.99 2.60 -12.51
N TRP A 15 16.00 3.50 -12.35
CA TRP A 15 15.36 3.79 -11.07
C TRP A 15 14.26 2.77 -10.75
N ALA A 16 14.68 1.53 -10.51
CA ALA A 16 13.81 0.43 -10.14
C ALA A 16 14.22 -0.19 -8.80
N CYS A 17 13.23 -0.70 -8.07
CA CYS A 17 13.46 -1.49 -6.87
C CYS A 17 13.82 -2.93 -7.26
N THR A 18 15.11 -3.13 -7.56
CA THR A 18 15.65 -4.44 -7.97
C THR A 18 16.14 -5.29 -6.80
N GLU A 19 16.41 -6.58 -7.03
CA GLU A 19 17.07 -7.43 -6.02
C GLU A 19 18.43 -6.88 -5.57
N ASP A 20 19.20 -6.29 -6.48
CA ASP A 20 20.49 -5.68 -6.14
C ASP A 20 20.33 -4.45 -5.25
N MET A 21 19.30 -3.63 -5.50
CA MET A 21 18.93 -2.52 -4.62
C MET A 21 18.49 -3.03 -3.24
N MET A 22 17.73 -4.12 -3.18
CA MET A 22 17.28 -4.70 -1.91
C MET A 22 18.44 -5.20 -1.05
N LYS A 23 19.53 -5.71 -1.64
CA LYS A 23 20.73 -6.15 -0.90
C LYS A 23 21.42 -5.00 -0.15
N LEU A 24 21.33 -3.78 -0.66
CA LEU A 24 21.91 -2.59 -0.03
C LEU A 24 21.15 -2.14 1.22
N THR A 25 19.94 -2.66 1.42
CA THR A 25 19.11 -2.31 2.57
C THR A 25 19.59 -3.00 3.85
N LYS A 26 19.06 -2.56 5.01
CA LYS A 26 19.40 -3.16 6.31
C LYS A 26 19.09 -4.66 6.32
N GLY A 27 20.15 -5.47 6.36
CA GLY A 27 20.06 -6.93 6.33
C GLY A 27 19.55 -7.51 5.01
N GLY A 28 19.57 -6.75 3.92
CA GLY A 28 19.11 -7.18 2.59
C GLY A 28 17.61 -7.43 2.48
N LYS A 29 16.81 -6.96 3.44
CA LYS A 29 15.39 -7.32 3.59
C LYS A 29 14.54 -6.19 4.19
N ALA A 30 14.83 -4.94 3.84
CA ALA A 30 13.94 -3.85 4.22
C ALA A 30 12.51 -4.14 3.75
N LEU A 31 11.53 -3.69 4.54
CA LEU A 31 10.13 -3.85 4.19
C LEU A 31 9.83 -2.99 2.95
N TYR A 32 9.61 -3.64 1.81
CA TYR A 32 9.15 -2.96 0.60
C TYR A 32 7.69 -2.51 0.79
N MET A 33 7.41 -1.25 0.44
CA MET A 33 6.10 -0.62 0.57
C MET A 33 5.76 0.08 -0.74
N HIS A 34 4.52 -0.05 -1.20
CA HIS A 34 4.04 0.60 -2.42
C HIS A 34 2.52 0.81 -2.36
N PRO A 35 1.99 1.99 -2.68
CA PRO A 35 0.57 2.13 -2.96
C PRO A 35 0.25 1.39 -4.27
N LEU A 36 -0.71 0.46 -4.25
CA LEU A 36 -1.03 -0.36 -5.41
C LEU A 36 -1.90 0.40 -6.44
N PRO A 37 -1.85 0.05 -7.74
CA PRO A 37 -0.96 -0.95 -8.36
C PRO A 37 0.49 -0.44 -8.51
N ALA A 38 1.44 -1.37 -8.63
CA ALA A 38 2.83 -1.08 -8.98
C ALA A 38 3.08 -1.52 -10.43
N ASP A 39 4.01 -0.85 -11.11
CA ASP A 39 4.48 -1.28 -12.43
C ASP A 39 5.58 -2.33 -12.27
N ILE A 40 5.25 -3.59 -12.53
CA ILE A 40 6.12 -4.75 -12.28
C ILE A 40 6.82 -5.15 -13.58
N THR A 41 8.15 -5.09 -13.57
CA THR A 41 9.01 -5.48 -14.70
C THR A 41 8.73 -6.92 -15.14
N GLY A 42 8.45 -7.10 -16.43
CA GLY A 42 8.14 -8.40 -17.03
C GLY A 42 6.74 -8.95 -16.74
N VAL A 43 5.87 -8.20 -16.03
CA VAL A 43 4.51 -8.63 -15.69
C VAL A 43 3.47 -7.62 -16.17
N SER A 44 3.47 -6.41 -15.61
CA SER A 44 2.54 -5.35 -16.00
C SER A 44 3.18 -4.28 -16.89
N ALA A 45 4.52 -4.23 -16.92
CA ALA A 45 5.30 -3.36 -17.79
C ALA A 45 6.55 -4.11 -18.30
N GLU A 46 7.09 -3.70 -19.45
CA GLU A 46 8.38 -4.24 -19.96
C GLU A 46 9.53 -3.90 -18.99
N GLU A 47 9.62 -2.62 -18.61
CA GLU A 47 10.50 -2.09 -17.58
C GLU A 47 9.65 -1.26 -16.62
N GLY A 48 9.71 -1.55 -15.32
CA GLY A 48 8.83 -0.95 -14.31
C GLY A 48 9.56 -0.49 -13.05
N GLU A 49 8.78 -0.20 -12.01
CA GLU A 49 9.21 0.32 -10.72
C GLU A 49 9.87 -0.74 -9.82
N VAL A 50 9.60 -2.02 -10.04
CA VAL A 50 10.02 -3.12 -9.14
C VAL A 50 10.19 -4.44 -9.89
N ASP A 51 11.20 -5.22 -9.49
CA ASP A 51 11.37 -6.60 -9.98
C ASP A 51 10.22 -7.49 -9.49
N GLY A 52 9.75 -8.41 -10.36
CA GLY A 52 8.71 -9.37 -9.99
C GLY A 52 9.04 -10.19 -8.74
N SER A 53 10.30 -10.61 -8.55
CA SER A 53 10.71 -11.36 -7.37
C SER A 53 10.67 -10.53 -6.08
N VAL A 54 11.01 -9.24 -6.17
CA VAL A 54 10.90 -8.31 -5.03
C VAL A 54 9.43 -8.11 -4.67
N PHE A 55 8.58 -7.81 -5.65
CA PHE A 55 7.14 -7.62 -5.43
C PHE A 55 6.51 -8.87 -4.79
N ASP A 56 6.78 -10.05 -5.35
CA ASP A 56 6.19 -11.31 -4.91
C ASP A 56 6.58 -11.67 -3.47
N ARG A 57 7.83 -11.42 -3.08
CA ARG A 57 8.31 -11.63 -1.71
C ARG A 57 7.58 -10.79 -0.67
N TYR A 58 7.08 -9.60 -1.04
CA TYR A 58 6.39 -8.67 -0.13
C TYR A 58 4.88 -8.54 -0.40
N ARG A 59 4.32 -9.32 -1.34
CA ARG A 59 2.92 -9.22 -1.79
C ARG A 59 1.91 -9.21 -0.64
N ASN A 60 2.05 -10.11 0.32
CA ASN A 60 1.14 -10.21 1.47
C ASN A 60 1.21 -8.95 2.34
N GLN A 61 2.41 -8.40 2.54
CA GLN A 61 2.65 -7.18 3.31
C GLN A 61 2.07 -5.96 2.59
N LEU A 62 2.20 -5.89 1.25
CA LEU A 62 1.60 -4.84 0.42
C LEU A 62 0.06 -4.89 0.50
N TYR A 63 -0.54 -6.07 0.42
CA TYR A 63 -1.99 -6.22 0.56
C TYR A 63 -2.45 -5.87 1.97
N LYS A 64 -1.67 -6.24 2.99
CA LYS A 64 -1.94 -5.82 4.37
C LYS A 64 -1.82 -4.31 4.53
N GLN A 65 -0.81 -3.67 3.94
CA GLN A 65 -0.64 -2.21 3.90
C GLN A 65 -1.89 -1.54 3.30
N ALA A 66 -2.34 -2.00 2.12
CA ALA A 66 -3.52 -1.46 1.45
C ALA A 66 -4.80 -1.62 2.29
N SER A 67 -4.92 -2.71 3.06
CA SER A 67 -6.09 -2.99 3.90
C SER A 67 -6.36 -1.93 4.98
N PHE A 68 -5.36 -1.11 5.34
CA PHE A 68 -5.55 -0.06 6.34
C PHE A 68 -6.26 1.19 5.78
N LYS A 69 -6.16 1.47 4.47
CA LYS A 69 -6.70 2.70 3.86
C LYS A 69 -8.21 2.91 4.15
N PRO A 70 -9.09 1.90 4.06
CA PRO A 70 -10.51 2.07 4.41
C PRO A 70 -10.72 2.47 5.88
N TYR A 71 -9.96 1.88 6.81
CA TYR A 71 -10.10 2.18 8.25
C TYR A 71 -9.58 3.57 8.59
N VAL A 72 -8.50 4.03 7.94
CA VAL A 72 -7.98 5.40 8.13
C VAL A 72 -9.01 6.43 7.66
N ILE A 73 -9.62 6.22 6.48
CA ILE A 73 -10.69 7.11 5.98
C ILE A 73 -11.89 7.10 6.93
N ALA A 74 -12.30 5.92 7.41
CA ALA A 74 -13.39 5.81 8.39
C ALA A 74 -13.07 6.55 9.69
N ALA A 75 -11.83 6.47 10.18
CA ALA A 75 -11.38 7.21 11.35
C ALA A 75 -11.42 8.74 11.13
N MET A 76 -10.98 9.23 9.97
CA MET A 76 -11.07 10.65 9.61
C MET A 76 -12.52 11.14 9.64
N ILE A 77 -13.44 10.40 9.01
CA ILE A 77 -14.88 10.71 9.03
C ILE A 77 -15.40 10.70 10.48
N PHE A 78 -15.08 9.65 11.24
CA PHE A 78 -15.57 9.46 12.61
C PHE A 78 -15.15 10.61 13.55
N LEU A 79 -13.86 10.99 13.49
CA LEU A 79 -13.31 12.12 14.26
C LEU A 79 -13.95 13.45 13.87
N SER A 80 -14.35 13.63 12.61
CA SER A 80 -15.04 14.85 12.15
C SER A 80 -16.51 14.94 12.60
N LYS A 81 -17.13 13.81 12.97
CA LYS A 81 -18.58 13.73 13.25
C LYS A 81 -18.92 13.62 14.73
N PHE A 82 -18.00 13.16 15.56
CA PHE A 82 -18.27 12.92 16.99
C PHE A 82 -17.27 13.69 17.85
N LYS A 83 -17.81 14.52 18.77
CA LYS A 83 -17.00 15.28 19.73
C LYS A 83 -16.22 14.37 20.69
N ASN A 84 -16.82 13.25 21.11
CA ASN A 84 -16.19 12.26 21.99
C ASN A 84 -16.15 10.87 21.32
N PRO A 85 -15.19 10.64 20.41
CA PRO A 85 -15.13 9.40 19.63
C PRO A 85 -14.94 8.14 20.51
N ALA A 86 -14.23 8.25 21.63
CA ALA A 86 -13.98 7.12 22.53
C ALA A 86 -15.29 6.59 23.15
N GLU A 87 -16.14 7.48 23.65
CA GLU A 87 -17.45 7.12 24.21
C GLU A 87 -18.36 6.46 23.16
N ILE A 88 -18.34 6.96 21.92
CA ILE A 88 -19.13 6.36 20.83
C ILE A 88 -18.65 4.93 20.52
N LEU A 89 -17.34 4.66 20.57
CA LEU A 89 -16.80 3.32 20.38
C LEU A 89 -17.21 2.38 21.52
N THR A 90 -17.12 2.81 22.78
CA THR A 90 -17.62 2.02 23.93
C THR A 90 -19.10 1.69 23.79
N ASN A 91 -19.91 2.66 23.33
CA ASN A 91 -21.34 2.46 23.09
C ASN A 91 -21.62 1.51 21.90
N LEU A 92 -20.76 1.47 20.88
CA LEU A 92 -20.88 0.52 19.77
C LEU A 92 -20.55 -0.91 20.24
N GLU A 93 -19.49 -1.06 21.04
CA GLU A 93 -19.09 -2.33 21.62
C GLU A 93 -20.18 -2.90 22.53
N ALA A 94 -20.71 -2.10 23.47
CA ALA A 94 -21.77 -2.51 24.39
C ALA A 94 -23.06 -2.92 23.67
N ARG A 95 -23.36 -2.30 22.52
CA ARG A 95 -24.51 -2.69 21.68
C ARG A 95 -24.33 -4.05 21.02
N GLY A 96 -23.09 -4.50 20.79
CA GLY A 96 -22.77 -5.84 20.30
C GLY A 96 -23.47 -6.26 18.99
N LYS A 97 -23.89 -5.29 18.16
CA LYS A 97 -24.69 -5.60 16.96
C LYS A 97 -23.85 -6.35 15.94
N ALA A 98 -24.27 -7.56 15.60
CA ALA A 98 -23.60 -8.38 14.58
C ALA A 98 -23.55 -7.65 13.24
N ARG A 99 -22.37 -7.67 12.60
CA ARG A 99 -22.21 -7.16 11.22
C ARG A 99 -22.90 -8.07 10.20
N GLN A 100 -22.83 -9.38 10.43
CA GLN A 100 -23.51 -10.42 9.65
C GLN A 100 -23.98 -11.50 10.63
N ASP A 101 -25.20 -12.02 10.40
CA ASP A 101 -25.69 -13.19 11.13
C ASP A 101 -25.09 -14.43 10.48
N TYR A 102 -24.17 -15.09 11.18
CA TYR A 102 -23.69 -16.40 10.77
C TYR A 102 -24.73 -17.44 11.20
N LYS A 103 -25.49 -17.96 10.22
CA LYS A 103 -26.27 -19.19 10.38
C LYS A 103 -25.38 -20.39 10.09
#